data_AF-A0AA97AQB9-F1
#
_entry.id   AF-A0AA97AQB9-F1
#
_cell.length_a   1.000
_cell.length_b   1.000
_cell.length_c   1.000
_cell.angle_alpha   90.00
_cell.angle_beta   90.00
_cell.angle_gamma   90.00
#
_symmetry.space_group_name_H-M   'P 1'
#
loop_
_entity.id
_entity.type
_entity.pdbx_description
1 polymer ?
#
loop_
_entity_poly.entity_id
_entity_poly.type
_entity_poly.pdbx_seq_one_letter_code
_entity_poly.pdbx_strand_id
1 'polypeptide(L)'
;MKRFLSRLLALVMVMSIALVGCSPAGGLTGNYRDDTLTVINTLKTAITLPADSPNRAAAQADARKLMNDFASRYRRDSALTKLSSFTTMRTAVNSLAGHYSSYPNRPVPQKMVDRLTTEFNQVETFLKRGN
;
A
#
# COMPACT_ATOMS: atom_id res chain seq x y z
N MET A 1 33.12 29.11 4.07
CA MET A 1 32.96 27.68 4.45
C MET A 1 31.57 27.31 5.03
N LYS A 2 30.66 28.25 5.35
CA LYS A 2 29.31 27.93 5.87
C LYS A 2 28.24 27.64 4.78
N ARG A 3 28.40 28.20 3.57
CA ARG A 3 27.48 28.01 2.44
C ARG A 3 27.51 26.61 1.83
N PHE A 4 28.68 25.97 1.82
CA PHE A 4 28.83 24.60 1.35
C PHE A 4 28.19 23.60 2.31
N LEU A 5 28.35 23.82 3.62
CA LEU A 5 27.74 22.98 4.66
C LEU A 5 26.20 23.06 4.63
N SER A 6 25.65 24.25 4.40
CA SER A 6 24.20 24.44 4.26
C SER A 6 23.64 23.83 2.97
N ARG A 7 24.41 23.83 1.88
CA ARG A 7 24.02 23.19 0.62
C ARG A 7 24.12 21.66 0.69
N LEU A 8 25.08 21.14 1.46
CA LEU A 8 25.19 19.70 1.74
C LEU A 8 24.03 19.22 2.60
N LEU A 9 23.64 20.00 3.63
CA LEU A 9 22.50 19.67 4.50
C LEU A 9 21.17 19.69 3.71
N ALA A 10 21.00 20.65 2.80
CA ALA A 10 19.81 20.74 1.94
C ALA A 10 19.75 19.58 0.93
N LEU A 11 20.89 19.15 0.39
CA LEU A 11 20.96 17.96 -0.48
C LEU A 11 20.60 16.69 0.28
N VAL A 12 21.03 16.53 1.53
CA VAL A 12 20.67 15.37 2.37
C VAL A 12 19.17 15.36 2.69
N MET A 13 18.54 16.52 2.88
CA MET A 13 17.10 16.65 3.13
C MET A 13 16.24 16.34 1.90
N VAL A 14 16.66 16.79 0.72
CA VAL A 14 15.97 16.45 -0.55
C VAL A 14 16.16 14.97 -0.89
N MET A 15 17.32 14.38 -0.55
CA MET A 15 17.57 12.95 -0.74
C MET A 15 16.73 12.07 0.18
N SER A 16 16.38 12.53 1.38
CA SER A 16 15.51 11.76 2.29
C SER A 16 14.06 11.72 1.80
N ILE A 17 13.60 12.75 1.08
CA ILE A 17 12.25 12.76 0.47
C ILE A 17 12.22 11.91 -0.81
N ALA A 18 13.35 11.79 -1.53
CA ALA A 18 13.47 10.87 -2.66
C ALA A 18 13.53 9.38 -2.24
N LEU A 19 13.98 9.08 -1.01
CA LEU A 19 14.09 7.69 -0.52
C LEU A 19 12.80 7.10 0.04
N VAL A 20 11.77 7.91 0.35
CA VAL A 20 10.46 7.39 0.77
C VAL A 20 9.57 6.99 -0.43
N GLY A 21 10.00 7.33 -1.66
CA GLY A 21 9.23 7.11 -2.89
C GLY A 21 9.52 5.81 -3.65
N CYS A 22 10.38 4.94 -3.12
CA CYS A 22 10.67 3.65 -3.76
C CYS A 22 10.76 2.58 -2.67
N SER A 23 9.59 2.14 -2.20
CA SER A 23 9.53 0.73 -1.81
C SER A 23 9.87 -0.03 -3.09
N PRO A 24 10.96 -0.81 -3.15
CA PRO A 24 11.04 -1.78 -4.21
C PRO A 24 9.76 -2.62 -4.09
N ALA A 25 9.27 -3.15 -5.20
CA ALA A 25 8.50 -4.38 -5.14
C ALA A 25 9.43 -5.46 -4.53
N GLY A 26 9.71 -5.33 -3.23
CA GLY A 26 10.33 -6.33 -2.39
C GLY A 26 9.31 -7.43 -2.42
N GLY A 27 9.61 -8.42 -3.26
CA GLY A 27 8.74 -9.53 -3.52
C GLY A 27 8.24 -10.04 -2.17
N LEU A 28 6.93 -10.28 -2.12
CA LEU A 28 6.29 -10.95 -1.02
C LEU A 28 7.24 -12.06 -0.52
N THR A 29 7.44 -12.14 0.78
CA THR A 29 8.38 -13.09 1.40
C THR A 29 7.81 -14.51 1.44
N GLY A 30 6.49 -14.63 1.39
CA GLY A 30 5.74 -15.87 1.52
C GLY A 30 5.08 -15.98 2.89
N ASN A 31 5.57 -15.23 3.88
CA ASN A 31 4.93 -15.13 5.18
C ASN A 31 3.67 -14.27 5.06
N TYR A 32 2.50 -14.92 5.10
CA TYR A 32 1.21 -14.25 4.94
C TYR A 32 1.01 -13.07 5.90
N ARG A 33 1.42 -13.20 7.15
CA ARG A 33 1.25 -12.15 8.15
C ARG A 33 2.09 -10.92 7.80
N ASP A 34 3.38 -11.12 7.59
CA ASP A 34 4.33 -10.04 7.34
C ASP A 34 4.06 -9.37 5.98
N ASP A 35 3.73 -10.18 4.98
CA ASP A 35 3.36 -9.71 3.65
C ASP A 35 2.06 -8.90 3.70
N THR A 36 1.04 -9.35 4.47
CA THR A 36 -0.22 -8.59 4.61
C THR A 36 0.01 -7.24 5.29
N LEU A 37 0.83 -7.19 6.34
CA LEU A 37 1.18 -5.93 7.02
C LEU A 37 1.93 -4.97 6.08
N THR A 38 2.87 -5.51 5.30
CA THR A 38 3.62 -4.73 4.31
C THR A 38 2.69 -4.15 3.23
N VAL A 39 1.77 -4.96 2.73
CA VAL A 39 0.78 -4.52 1.73
C VAL A 39 -0.13 -3.45 2.32
N ILE A 40 -0.66 -3.64 3.54
CA ILE A 40 -1.50 -2.64 4.21
C ILE A 40 -0.78 -1.30 4.34
N ASN A 41 0.46 -1.29 4.82
CA ASN A 41 1.23 -0.06 5.02
C ASN A 41 1.49 0.66 3.68
N THR A 42 1.81 -0.10 2.64
CA THR A 42 2.03 0.44 1.30
C THR A 42 0.74 1.03 0.72
N LEU A 43 -0.39 0.32 0.84
CA LEU A 43 -1.68 0.79 0.34
C LEU A 43 -2.19 2.00 1.11
N LYS A 44 -2.06 2.03 2.44
CA LYS A 44 -2.38 3.20 3.29
C LYS A 44 -1.61 4.42 2.81
N THR A 45 -0.31 4.29 2.58
CA THR A 45 0.53 5.38 2.07
C THR A 45 0.07 5.84 0.70
N ALA A 46 -0.20 4.90 -0.22
CA ALA A 46 -0.63 5.19 -1.58
C ALA A 46 -1.99 5.92 -1.66
N ILE A 47 -2.97 5.55 -0.82
CA ILE A 47 -4.29 6.21 -0.80
C ILE A 47 -4.29 7.57 -0.12
N THR A 48 -3.31 7.84 0.76
CA THR A 48 -3.14 9.15 1.42
C THR A 48 -2.36 10.16 0.59
N LEU A 49 -1.85 9.78 -0.59
CA LEU A 49 -1.12 10.70 -1.46
C LEU A 49 -2.02 11.87 -1.91
N PRO A 50 -1.53 13.11 -1.85
CA PRO A 50 -2.27 14.27 -2.35
C PRO A 50 -2.67 14.09 -3.83
N ALA A 51 -3.85 14.59 -4.18
CA ALA A 51 -4.37 14.51 -5.54
C ALA A 51 -3.42 15.17 -6.58
N ASP A 52 -2.68 16.19 -6.15
CA ASP A 52 -1.78 16.99 -6.98
C ASP A 52 -0.34 16.44 -7.05
N SER A 53 -0.08 15.26 -6.48
CA SER A 53 1.26 14.68 -6.50
C SER A 53 1.64 14.17 -7.90
N PRO A 54 2.79 14.58 -8.47
CA PRO A 54 3.25 14.10 -9.78
C PRO A 54 3.54 12.59 -9.77
N ASN A 55 3.84 12.01 -8.60
CA ASN A 55 4.18 10.60 -8.44
C ASN A 55 2.95 9.69 -8.26
N ARG A 56 1.73 10.24 -8.32
CA ARG A 56 0.49 9.48 -8.08
C ARG A 56 0.31 8.32 -9.05
N ALA A 57 0.54 8.54 -10.34
CA ALA A 57 0.36 7.51 -11.36
C ALA A 57 1.31 6.33 -11.15
N ALA A 58 2.57 6.61 -10.79
CA ALA A 58 3.55 5.59 -10.43
C ALA A 58 3.11 4.82 -9.18
N ALA A 59 2.77 5.53 -8.10
CA ALA A 59 2.31 4.91 -6.86
C ALA A 59 1.04 4.05 -7.04
N GLN A 60 0.11 4.47 -7.91
CA GLN A 60 -1.06 3.67 -8.28
C GLN A 60 -0.69 2.42 -9.07
N ALA A 61 0.25 2.52 -10.01
CA ALA A 61 0.74 1.37 -10.78
C ALA A 61 1.43 0.36 -9.86
N ASP A 62 2.27 0.82 -8.93
CA ASP A 62 2.94 -0.01 -7.94
C ASP A 62 1.94 -0.67 -6.98
N ALA A 63 0.95 0.10 -6.50
CA ALA A 63 -0.14 -0.44 -5.69
C ALA A 63 -0.93 -1.53 -6.42
N ARG A 64 -1.25 -1.33 -7.71
CA ARG A 64 -1.92 -2.36 -8.53
C ARG A 64 -1.08 -3.62 -8.67
N LYS A 65 0.21 -3.45 -8.95
CA LYS A 65 1.16 -4.57 -9.07
C LYS A 65 1.21 -5.35 -7.76
N LEU A 66 1.39 -4.67 -6.63
CA LEU A 66 1.45 -5.26 -5.30
C LEU A 66 0.15 -6.00 -4.93
N MET A 67 -1.01 -5.41 -5.22
CA MET A 67 -2.32 -6.05 -5.02
C MET A 67 -2.46 -7.34 -5.85
N ASN A 68 -2.05 -7.31 -7.11
CA ASN A 68 -2.08 -8.47 -7.99
C ASN A 68 -1.13 -9.57 -7.53
N ASP A 69 0.09 -9.21 -7.14
CA ASP A 69 1.09 -10.15 -6.63
C ASP A 69 0.58 -10.83 -5.34
N PHE A 70 0.00 -10.04 -4.43
CA PHE A 70 -0.59 -10.54 -3.18
C PHE A 70 -1.74 -11.50 -3.43
N ALA A 71 -2.69 -11.10 -4.27
CA ALA A 71 -3.82 -11.93 -4.64
C ALA A 71 -3.37 -13.22 -5.35
N SER A 72 -2.45 -13.11 -6.31
CA SER A 72 -1.95 -14.26 -7.08
C SER A 72 -1.28 -15.31 -6.18
N ARG A 73 -0.49 -14.86 -5.21
CA ARG A 73 0.21 -15.73 -4.27
C ARG A 73 -0.74 -16.44 -3.32
N TYR A 74 -1.62 -15.70 -2.65
CA TYR A 74 -2.39 -16.25 -1.52
C TYR A 74 -3.76 -16.80 -1.91
N ARG A 75 -4.28 -16.54 -3.12
CA ARG A 75 -5.61 -17.03 -3.56
C ARG A 75 -5.77 -18.55 -3.58
N ARG A 76 -4.67 -19.30 -3.73
CA ARG A 76 -4.71 -20.77 -3.87
C ARG A 76 -4.64 -21.50 -2.54
N ASP A 77 -4.33 -20.80 -1.46
CA ASP A 77 -4.19 -21.38 -0.14
C ASP A 77 -5.57 -21.45 0.55
N SER A 78 -6.12 -22.67 0.65
CA SER A 78 -7.43 -22.91 1.26
C SER A 78 -7.44 -22.78 2.79
N ALA A 79 -6.28 -22.77 3.44
CA ALA A 79 -6.19 -22.44 4.87
C ALA A 79 -6.42 -20.94 5.08
N LEU A 80 -5.84 -20.10 4.21
CA LEU A 80 -5.99 -18.64 4.28
C LEU A 80 -7.39 -18.18 3.92
N THR A 81 -8.09 -18.84 3.01
CA THR A 81 -9.46 -18.45 2.62
C THR A 81 -10.48 -18.54 3.76
N LYS A 82 -10.16 -19.27 4.84
CA LYS A 82 -10.98 -19.39 6.06
C LYS A 82 -10.70 -18.26 7.06
N LEU A 83 -9.60 -17.53 6.90
CA LEU A 83 -9.22 -16.44 7.78
C LEU A 83 -10.07 -15.20 7.50
N SER A 84 -10.54 -14.59 8.58
CA SER A 84 -11.20 -13.28 8.55
C SER A 84 -10.22 -12.21 8.05
N SER A 85 -8.94 -12.28 8.43
CA SER A 85 -7.91 -11.37 7.91
C SER A 85 -7.83 -11.41 6.38
N PHE A 86 -7.85 -12.60 5.79
CA PHE A 86 -7.70 -12.77 4.34
C PHE A 86 -8.93 -12.34 3.58
N THR A 87 -10.11 -12.76 4.05
CA THR A 87 -11.38 -12.41 3.40
C THR A 87 -11.65 -10.91 3.42
N THR A 88 -11.41 -10.23 4.54
CA THR A 88 -11.50 -8.77 4.64
C THR A 88 -10.47 -8.08 3.76
N MET A 89 -9.21 -8.54 3.78
CA MET A 89 -8.14 -7.96 2.94
C MET A 89 -8.46 -8.10 1.44
N ARG A 90 -9.00 -9.25 1.01
CA ARG A 90 -9.40 -9.49 -0.37
C ARG A 90 -10.50 -8.53 -0.81
N THR A 91 -11.48 -8.25 0.05
CA THR A 91 -12.55 -7.27 -0.23
C THR A 91 -12.01 -5.86 -0.40
N ALA A 92 -11.08 -5.45 0.47
CA ALA A 92 -10.42 -4.15 0.41
C ALA A 92 -9.63 -3.99 -0.91
N VAL A 93 -8.79 -4.99 -1.22
CA VAL A 93 -7.96 -5.02 -2.43
C VAL A 93 -8.83 -5.02 -3.69
N ASN A 94 -9.89 -5.83 -3.76
CA ASN A 94 -10.78 -5.87 -4.92
C ASN A 94 -11.51 -4.53 -5.12
N SER A 95 -11.92 -3.87 -4.03
CA SER A 95 -12.56 -2.56 -4.10
C SER A 95 -11.61 -1.49 -4.66
N LEU A 96 -10.37 -1.46 -4.17
CA LEU A 96 -9.37 -0.51 -4.61
C LEU A 96 -8.92 -0.77 -6.06
N ALA A 97 -8.71 -2.03 -6.42
CA ALA A 97 -8.41 -2.44 -7.79
C ALA A 97 -9.53 -2.07 -8.76
N GLY A 98 -10.79 -2.25 -8.36
CA GLY A 98 -11.96 -1.82 -9.13
C GLY A 98 -11.98 -0.32 -9.38
N HIS A 99 -11.80 0.50 -8.33
CA HIS A 99 -11.71 1.96 -8.48
C HIS A 99 -10.62 2.38 -9.46
N TYR A 100 -9.44 1.79 -9.29
CA TYR A 100 -8.31 2.04 -10.16
C TYR A 100 -8.54 1.62 -11.61
N SER A 101 -9.26 0.53 -11.87
CA SER A 101 -9.60 0.10 -13.22
C SER A 101 -10.63 1.02 -13.87
N SER A 102 -11.67 1.42 -13.13
CA SER A 102 -12.74 2.27 -13.67
C SER A 102 -12.34 3.74 -13.80
N TYR A 103 -11.51 4.25 -12.89
CA TYR A 103 -11.18 5.67 -12.79
C TYR A 103 -9.67 5.91 -12.61
N PRO A 104 -8.83 5.55 -13.60
CA PRO A 104 -7.37 5.64 -13.47
C PRO A 104 -6.88 7.08 -13.21
N ASN A 105 -7.58 8.09 -13.74
CA ASN A 105 -7.17 9.48 -13.61
C ASN A 105 -7.78 10.18 -12.38
N ARG A 106 -8.71 9.55 -11.65
CA ARG A 106 -9.40 10.19 -10.51
C ARG A 106 -8.76 9.78 -9.18
N PRO A 107 -8.72 10.69 -8.19
CA PRO A 107 -8.32 10.33 -6.84
C PRO A 107 -9.32 9.33 -6.24
N VAL A 108 -8.87 8.58 -5.23
CA VAL A 108 -9.75 7.71 -4.44
C VAL A 108 -10.70 8.61 -3.63
N PRO A 109 -12.02 8.39 -3.69
CA PRO A 109 -12.96 9.20 -2.91
C PRO A 109 -12.70 9.07 -1.40
N GLN A 110 -12.82 10.16 -0.64
CA GLN A 110 -12.55 10.16 0.81
C GLN A 110 -13.34 9.08 1.56
N LYS A 111 -14.62 8.92 1.23
CA LYS A 111 -15.48 7.86 1.81
C LYS A 111 -14.91 6.45 1.59
N MET A 112 -14.26 6.20 0.45
CA MET A 112 -13.59 4.93 0.18
C MET A 112 -12.30 4.80 0.97
N VAL A 113 -11.51 5.88 1.09
CA VAL A 113 -10.30 5.92 1.93
C VAL A 113 -10.63 5.59 3.39
N ASP A 114 -11.66 6.20 3.95
CA ASP A 114 -12.09 5.96 5.34
C ASP A 114 -12.52 4.51 5.56
N ARG A 115 -13.27 3.95 4.59
CA ARG A 115 -13.69 2.55 4.62
C ARG A 115 -12.50 1.60 4.54
N LEU A 116 -11.59 1.80 3.59
CA LEU A 116 -10.38 0.98 3.42
C LEU A 116 -9.49 1.06 4.67
N THR A 117 -9.35 2.24 5.26
CA THR A 117 -8.59 2.43 6.51
C THR A 117 -9.19 1.60 7.65
N THR A 118 -10.52 1.59 7.76
CA THR A 118 -11.23 0.77 8.75
C THR A 118 -11.03 -0.72 8.49
N GLU A 119 -11.19 -1.17 7.23
CA GLU A 119 -10.96 -2.56 6.82
C GLU A 119 -9.51 -3.00 7.12
N PHE A 120 -8.51 -2.17 6.82
CA PHE A 120 -7.11 -2.47 7.12
C PHE A 120 -6.84 -2.59 8.62
N ASN A 121 -7.43 -1.71 9.44
CA ASN A 121 -7.30 -1.80 10.90
C ASN A 121 -7.96 -3.08 11.45
N GLN A 122 -9.07 -3.52 10.86
CA GLN A 122 -9.69 -4.80 11.19
C GLN A 122 -8.77 -5.97 10.82
N VAL A 123 -8.18 -5.96 9.62
CA VAL A 123 -7.22 -6.99 9.20
C VAL A 123 -6.04 -7.07 10.15
N GLU A 124 -5.45 -5.94 10.54
CA GLU A 124 -4.36 -5.92 11.53
C GLU A 124 -4.78 -6.54 12.88
N THR A 125 -6.03 -6.31 13.30
CA THR A 125 -6.58 -6.89 14.52
C THR A 125 -6.77 -8.40 14.39
N PHE A 126 -7.26 -8.88 13.25
CA PHE A 126 -7.43 -10.29 12.95
C PHE A 126 -6.09 -11.03 12.89
N LEU A 127 -5.10 -10.45 12.20
CA LEU A 127 -3.73 -10.96 12.17
C LEU A 127 -3.15 -11.10 13.58
N LYS A 128 -3.33 -10.11 14.46
CA LYS A 128 -2.87 -10.19 15.86
C LYS A 128 -3.50 -11.34 16.63
N ARG A 129 -4.76 -11.68 16.33
CA ARG A 129 -5.52 -12.79 16.94
C ARG A 129 -5.24 -14.15 16.29
N GLY A 130 -4.56 -14.19 15.15
CA GLY A 130 -4.34 -15.42 14.38
C GLY A 130 -5.57 -15.88 13.59
N ASN A 131 -6.52 -14.97 13.36
CA ASN A 131 -7.77 -15.23 12.65
C ASN A 131 -7.86 -14.46 11.33
#